data_AF-A0A7S4V5Q0-F1
#
_entry.id   AF-A0A7S4V5Q0-F1
#
_cell.length_a   1.000
_cell.length_b   1.000
_cell.length_c   1.000
_cell.angle_alpha   90.00
_cell.angle_beta   90.00
_cell.angle_gamma   90.00
#
_symmetry.space_group_name_H-M   'P 1'
#
loop_
_entity.id
_entity.type
_entity.pdbx_description
1 polymer ?
#
loop_
_entity_poly.entity_id
_entity_poly.type
_entity_poly.pdbx_seq_one_letter_code
_entity_poly.pdbx_strand_id
1 'polypeptide(L)'
;MLPCMTAEAAWVPSLRSPSALGAGGRVGRPPAIDLSEPDGEAALAAMTARSSSSRPGTASTGREELLRMVRAERAERRQAEELVADLRDEVEELQEQRDTMHRALRERTDQQKRVERDVRMQTVVFRSKANEQRRSCEELAQRLVKAREEVAALATPAQGQNLEHLRHRLMQILSTGGGTGWTPRVQVSISEERHGDPSAGIDEPVSFVKLSEPLAAAG
;
A
#
# COMPACT_ATOMS: atom_id res chain seq x y z
N MET A 1 4.74 -11.49 32.41
CA MET A 1 5.88 -12.20 31.79
C MET A 1 5.33 -13.14 30.73
N LEU A 2 5.25 -12.66 29.48
CA LEU A 2 5.02 -13.43 28.24
C LEU A 2 5.64 -12.60 27.09
N PRO A 3 6.17 -13.25 26.04
CA PRO A 3 7.20 -12.66 25.18
C PRO A 3 6.64 -11.70 24.11
N CYS A 4 7.34 -10.59 23.95
CA CYS A 4 7.17 -9.60 22.90
C CYS A 4 7.76 -10.16 21.59
N MET A 5 6.90 -10.55 20.65
CA MET A 5 7.31 -10.88 19.28
C MET A 5 7.23 -9.60 18.43
N THR A 6 8.31 -8.82 18.43
CA THR A 6 8.49 -7.72 17.46
C THR A 6 9.01 -8.30 16.16
N ALA A 7 8.10 -8.52 15.20
CA ALA A 7 8.47 -8.77 13.81
C ALA A 7 8.85 -7.44 13.15
N GLU A 8 10.15 -7.17 13.14
CA GLU A 8 10.77 -6.04 12.46
C GLU A 8 10.82 -6.34 10.94
N ALA A 9 9.70 -6.15 10.26
CA ALA A 9 9.66 -6.14 8.80
C ALA A 9 10.12 -4.78 8.31
N ALA A 10 11.44 -4.62 8.19
CA ALA A 10 12.08 -3.46 7.59
C ALA A 10 11.66 -3.30 6.11
N TRP A 11 10.57 -2.56 5.89
CA TRP A 11 10.26 -2.00 4.57
C TRP A 11 11.24 -0.87 4.29
N VAL A 12 12.32 -1.18 3.57
CA VAL A 12 13.23 -0.17 3.04
C VAL A 12 12.52 0.54 1.87
N PRO A 13 12.23 1.85 1.96
CA PRO A 13 11.74 2.60 0.82
C PRO A 13 12.90 2.68 -0.18
N SER A 14 12.74 2.03 -1.33
CA SER A 14 13.70 2.16 -2.44
C SER A 14 13.68 3.61 -2.91
N LEU A 15 14.70 4.38 -2.50
CA LEU A 15 14.98 5.71 -2.98
C LEU A 15 15.31 5.64 -4.47
N ARG A 16 14.29 5.86 -5.31
CA ARG A 16 14.46 6.18 -6.72
C ARG A 16 15.36 7.42 -6.84
N SER A 17 16.58 7.21 -7.31
CA SER A 17 17.46 8.27 -7.77
C SER A 17 16.85 8.97 -8.99
N PRO A 18 16.78 10.31 -9.02
CA PRO A 18 16.47 11.05 -10.24
C PRO A 18 17.76 11.21 -11.05
N SER A 19 18.05 10.28 -11.96
CA SER A 19 19.10 10.47 -12.96
C SER A 19 18.53 11.13 -14.21
N ALA A 20 18.80 12.42 -14.30
CA ALA A 20 19.19 13.19 -15.48
C ALA A 20 18.61 12.79 -16.86
N LEU A 21 17.84 13.73 -17.40
CA LEU A 21 17.71 13.99 -18.83
C LEU A 21 19.09 14.03 -19.49
N GLY A 22 19.32 13.18 -20.50
CA GLY A 22 20.48 13.29 -21.37
C GLY A 22 20.75 12.06 -22.22
N ALA A 23 20.63 12.23 -23.54
CA ALA A 23 21.17 11.37 -24.60
C ALA A 23 20.51 9.99 -24.81
N GLY A 24 19.52 9.98 -25.71
CA GLY A 24 19.61 9.27 -27.00
C GLY A 24 20.46 7.99 -27.08
N GLY A 25 20.19 6.99 -26.26
CA GLY A 25 20.61 5.62 -26.49
C GLY A 25 19.42 4.82 -27.00
N ARG A 26 19.42 4.44 -28.28
CA ARG A 26 18.52 3.39 -28.79
C ARG A 26 18.90 2.11 -28.06
N VAL A 27 18.25 1.83 -26.93
CA VAL A 27 18.33 0.53 -26.27
C VAL A 27 17.74 -0.45 -27.26
N GLY A 28 18.62 -1.24 -27.87
CA GLY A 28 18.27 -2.26 -28.84
C GLY A 28 17.14 -3.10 -28.27
N ARG A 29 16.00 -3.08 -28.96
CA ARG A 29 14.96 -4.08 -28.77
C ARG A 29 15.66 -5.43 -28.91
N PRO A 30 15.62 -6.33 -27.90
CA PRO A 30 16.13 -7.68 -28.09
C PRO A 30 15.48 -8.25 -29.36
N PRO A 31 16.24 -8.96 -30.22
CA PRO A 31 15.66 -9.58 -31.39
C PRO A 31 14.45 -10.39 -30.93
N ALA A 32 13.32 -10.21 -31.61
CA ALA A 32 12.17 -11.06 -31.39
C ALA A 32 12.66 -12.49 -31.59
N ILE A 33 12.60 -13.30 -30.53
CA ILE A 33 12.85 -14.74 -30.64
C ILE A 33 11.75 -15.25 -31.55
N ASP A 34 12.12 -15.53 -32.78
CA ASP A 34 11.26 -16.14 -33.76
C ASP A 34 11.06 -17.60 -33.33
N LEU A 35 9.94 -17.87 -32.67
CA LEU A 35 9.58 -19.21 -32.16
C LEU A 35 8.93 -20.07 -33.26
N SER A 36 9.10 -19.72 -34.54
CA SER A 36 8.44 -20.40 -35.65
C SER A 36 9.21 -21.56 -36.26
N GLU A 37 10.25 -22.10 -35.61
CA GLU A 37 10.92 -23.31 -36.11
C GLU A 37 10.37 -24.59 -35.44
N PRO A 38 9.54 -25.38 -36.15
CA PRO A 38 9.10 -26.72 -35.71
C PRO A 38 10.18 -27.81 -35.89
N ASP A 39 11.44 -27.46 -36.13
CA ASP A 39 12.50 -28.44 -36.46
C ASP A 39 12.90 -29.35 -35.27
N GLY A 40 12.40 -29.08 -34.07
CA GLY A 40 12.59 -29.95 -32.89
C GLY A 40 11.81 -31.26 -32.94
N GLU A 41 10.67 -31.32 -33.65
CA GLU A 41 9.82 -32.52 -33.68
C GLU A 41 10.43 -33.63 -34.53
N ALA A 42 11.14 -33.28 -35.61
CA ALA A 42 11.81 -34.24 -36.49
C ALA A 42 13.00 -34.94 -35.81
N ALA A 43 13.75 -34.22 -34.96
CA ALA A 43 14.88 -34.79 -34.22
C ALA A 43 14.42 -35.80 -33.15
N LEU A 44 13.28 -35.55 -32.50
CA LEU A 44 12.69 -36.44 -31.49
C LEU A 44 12.07 -37.71 -32.13
N ALA A 45 11.48 -37.58 -33.33
CA ALA A 45 11.04 -38.72 -34.14
C ALA A 45 12.22 -39.61 -34.61
N ALA A 46 13.37 -39.02 -34.94
CA ALA A 46 14.56 -39.79 -35.33
C ALA A 46 15.18 -40.60 -34.15
N MET A 47 15.08 -40.10 -32.92
CA MET A 47 15.59 -40.80 -31.74
C MET A 47 14.71 -41.99 -31.32
N THR A 48 13.40 -41.87 -31.46
CA THR A 48 12.46 -42.98 -31.18
C THR A 48 12.53 -44.10 -32.23
N ALA A 49 12.90 -43.78 -33.47
CA ALA A 49 13.14 -44.78 -34.53
C ALA A 49 14.41 -45.63 -34.29
N ARG A 50 15.41 -45.12 -33.58
CA ARG A 50 16.67 -45.85 -33.30
C ARG A 50 16.62 -46.76 -32.08
N SER A 51 15.72 -46.50 -31.13
CA SER A 51 15.60 -47.31 -29.89
C SER A 51 14.62 -48.48 -30.00
N SER A 52 13.96 -48.67 -31.14
CA SER A 52 12.94 -49.72 -31.36
C SER A 52 13.45 -50.98 -32.07
N SER A 53 14.77 -51.17 -32.15
CA SER A 53 15.40 -52.32 -32.83
C SER A 53 15.42 -53.64 -32.02
N SER A 54 14.74 -53.70 -30.88
CA SER A 54 14.64 -54.93 -30.08
C SER A 54 13.18 -55.30 -29.83
N ARG A 55 12.38 -55.34 -30.90
CA ARG A 55 11.08 -56.02 -30.84
C ARG A 55 11.36 -57.52 -30.75
N PRO A 56 10.97 -58.21 -29.67
CA PRO A 56 11.14 -59.65 -29.58
C PRO A 56 10.43 -60.32 -30.76
N GLY A 57 11.18 -61.05 -31.57
CA GLY A 57 10.64 -61.72 -32.74
C GLY A 57 9.62 -62.78 -32.31
N THR A 58 8.36 -62.61 -32.67
CA THR A 58 7.28 -63.55 -32.34
C THR A 58 7.35 -64.88 -33.13
N ALA A 59 8.36 -65.04 -33.98
CA ALA A 59 8.53 -66.15 -34.92
C ALA A 59 8.81 -67.50 -34.24
N SER A 60 9.30 -67.53 -32.99
CA SER A 60 9.62 -68.76 -32.25
C SER A 60 8.83 -68.96 -30.95
N THR A 61 7.97 -68.02 -30.58
CA THR A 61 7.19 -68.07 -29.33
C THR A 61 5.92 -68.89 -29.48
N GLY A 62 5.67 -69.81 -28.53
CA GLY A 62 4.44 -70.59 -28.48
C GLY A 62 3.20 -69.71 -28.31
N ARG A 63 2.03 -70.20 -28.76
CA ARG A 63 0.75 -69.47 -28.73
C ARG A 63 0.38 -68.94 -27.33
N GLU A 64 0.65 -69.70 -26.28
CA GLU A 64 0.35 -69.31 -24.90
C GLU A 64 1.19 -68.12 -24.42
N GLU A 65 2.46 -68.08 -24.81
CA GLU A 65 3.37 -66.99 -24.46
C GLU A 65 2.98 -65.69 -25.17
N LEU A 66 2.57 -65.77 -26.44
CA LEU A 66 2.01 -64.62 -27.16
C LEU A 66 0.78 -64.04 -26.46
N LEU A 67 -0.14 -64.88 -25.97
CA LEU A 67 -1.30 -64.41 -25.21
C LEU A 67 -0.90 -63.75 -23.89
N ARG A 68 0.12 -64.26 -23.20
CA ARG A 68 0.66 -63.64 -21.98
C ARG A 68 1.24 -62.25 -22.29
N MET A 69 2.04 -62.12 -23.35
CA MET A 69 2.61 -60.83 -23.77
C MET A 69 1.53 -59.82 -24.16
N VAL A 70 0.50 -60.23 -24.92
CA VAL A 70 -0.61 -59.35 -25.28
C VAL A 70 -1.41 -58.90 -24.05
N ARG A 71 -1.58 -59.77 -23.05
CA ARG A 71 -2.26 -59.38 -21.80
C ARG A 71 -1.42 -58.39 -20.99
N ALA A 72 -0.10 -58.60 -20.92
CA ALA A 72 0.82 -57.69 -20.24
C ALA A 72 0.86 -56.32 -20.94
N GLU A 73 1.03 -56.30 -22.26
CA GLU A 73 1.02 -55.07 -23.06
C GLU A 73 -0.30 -54.29 -22.91
N ARG A 74 -1.45 -54.98 -22.91
CA ARG A 74 -2.75 -54.35 -22.63
C ARG A 74 -2.88 -53.81 -21.21
N ALA A 75 -2.26 -54.44 -20.22
CA ALA A 75 -2.29 -53.96 -18.84
C ALA A 75 -1.40 -52.72 -18.68
N GLU A 76 -0.18 -52.77 -19.21
CA GLU A 76 0.75 -51.63 -19.26
C GLU A 76 0.15 -50.45 -20.03
N ARG A 77 -0.51 -50.72 -21.16
CA ARG A 77 -1.19 -49.68 -21.93
C ARG A 77 -2.30 -49.00 -21.15
N ARG A 78 -3.11 -49.75 -20.39
CA ARG A 78 -4.15 -49.16 -19.52
C ARG A 78 -3.54 -48.29 -18.43
N GLN A 79 -2.45 -48.74 -17.79
CA GLN A 79 -1.75 -47.95 -16.78
C GLN A 79 -1.17 -46.67 -17.36
N ALA A 80 -0.59 -46.74 -18.57
CA ALA A 80 -0.10 -45.56 -19.26
C ALA A 80 -1.25 -44.60 -19.65
N GLU A 81 -2.39 -45.12 -20.10
CA GLU A 81 -3.59 -44.32 -20.41
C GLU A 81 -4.17 -43.64 -19.16
N GLU A 82 -4.17 -44.32 -18.00
CA GLU A 82 -4.58 -43.76 -16.70
C GLU A 82 -3.63 -42.63 -16.26
N LEU A 83 -2.31 -42.88 -16.27
CA LEU A 83 -1.31 -41.85 -15.94
C LEU A 83 -1.42 -40.62 -16.86
N VAL A 84 -1.68 -40.84 -18.15
CA VAL A 84 -1.87 -39.74 -19.11
C VAL A 84 -3.14 -38.96 -18.81
N ALA A 85 -4.21 -39.60 -18.32
CA ALA A 85 -5.40 -38.91 -17.86
C ALA A 85 -5.10 -38.05 -16.63
N ASP A 86 -4.47 -38.64 -15.61
CA ASP A 86 -4.11 -37.92 -14.37
C ASP A 86 -3.22 -36.70 -14.64
N LEU A 87 -2.21 -36.86 -15.49
CA LEU A 87 -1.32 -35.75 -15.88
C LEU A 87 -2.03 -34.67 -16.69
N ARG A 88 -3.06 -35.02 -17.47
CA ARG A 88 -3.87 -34.01 -18.20
C ARG A 88 -4.70 -33.20 -17.23
N ASP A 89 -5.32 -33.86 -16.25
CA ASP A 89 -6.12 -33.20 -15.23
C ASP A 89 -5.24 -32.26 -14.39
N GLU A 90 -4.03 -32.69 -14.00
CA GLU A 90 -3.07 -31.84 -13.29
C GLU A 90 -2.62 -30.63 -14.13
N VAL A 91 -2.38 -30.82 -15.43
CA VAL A 91 -2.03 -29.72 -16.33
C VAL A 91 -3.18 -28.72 -16.47
N GLU A 92 -4.43 -29.20 -16.54
CA GLU A 92 -5.60 -28.34 -16.57
C GLU A 92 -5.74 -27.54 -15.26
N GLU A 93 -5.62 -28.18 -14.10
CA GLU A 93 -5.68 -27.51 -12.80
C GLU A 93 -4.60 -26.43 -12.68
N LEU A 94 -3.35 -26.74 -13.06
CA LEU A 94 -2.26 -25.77 -13.02
C LEU A 94 -2.50 -24.61 -13.99
N GLN A 95 -3.14 -24.84 -15.14
CA GLN A 95 -3.52 -23.76 -16.06
C GLN A 95 -4.58 -22.85 -15.45
N GLU A 96 -5.60 -23.41 -14.79
CA GLU A 96 -6.62 -22.63 -14.08
C GLU A 96 -6.04 -21.81 -12.94
N GLN A 97 -5.14 -22.40 -12.14
CA GLN A 97 -4.43 -21.70 -11.07
C GLN A 97 -3.59 -20.55 -11.62
N ARG A 98 -2.85 -20.80 -12.72
CA ARG A 98 -2.04 -19.78 -13.41
C ARG A 98 -2.91 -18.62 -13.92
N ASP A 99 -4.06 -18.91 -14.51
CA ASP A 99 -5.00 -17.89 -14.97
C ASP A 99 -5.64 -17.10 -13.82
N THR A 100 -5.92 -17.77 -12.71
CA THR A 100 -6.42 -17.13 -11.47
C THR A 100 -5.37 -16.19 -10.90
N MET A 101 -4.11 -16.62 -10.82
CA MET A 101 -2.99 -15.77 -10.37
C MET A 101 -2.79 -14.57 -11.28
N HIS A 102 -2.86 -14.72 -12.61
CA HIS A 102 -2.75 -13.59 -13.52
C HIS A 102 -3.89 -12.59 -13.37
N ARG A 103 -5.12 -13.04 -13.16
CA ARG A 103 -6.26 -12.16 -12.85
C ARG A 103 -6.02 -11.39 -11.56
N ALA A 104 -5.64 -12.07 -10.48
CA ALA A 104 -5.33 -11.45 -9.20
C ALA A 104 -4.20 -10.42 -9.29
N LEU A 105 -3.13 -10.71 -10.06
CA LEU A 105 -2.03 -9.76 -10.27
C LEU A 105 -2.47 -8.50 -11.02
N ARG A 106 -3.34 -8.64 -12.02
CA ARG A 106 -3.91 -7.50 -12.76
C ARG A 106 -4.76 -6.62 -11.84
N GLU A 107 -5.67 -7.24 -11.08
CA GLU A 107 -6.52 -6.55 -10.12
C GLU A 107 -5.71 -5.80 -9.06
N ARG A 108 -4.69 -6.45 -8.48
CA ARG A 108 -3.78 -5.81 -7.51
C ARG A 108 -3.07 -4.60 -8.13
N THR A 109 -2.59 -4.75 -9.36
CA THR A 109 -1.90 -3.66 -10.07
C THR A 109 -2.83 -2.48 -10.32
N ASP A 110 -4.09 -2.73 -10.68
CA ASP A 110 -5.05 -1.66 -10.91
C ASP A 110 -5.51 -1.01 -9.59
N GLN A 111 -5.64 -1.78 -8.52
CA GLN A 111 -5.90 -1.25 -7.19
C GLN A 111 -4.75 -0.36 -6.70
N GLN A 112 -3.50 -0.77 -6.91
CA GLN A 112 -2.34 0.06 -6.60
C GLN A 112 -2.37 1.39 -7.37
N LYS A 113 -2.68 1.37 -8.67
CA LYS A 113 -2.81 2.61 -9.46
C LYS A 113 -3.94 3.51 -8.96
N ARG A 114 -5.01 2.97 -8.39
CA ARG A 114 -6.09 3.78 -7.79
C ARG A 114 -5.59 4.47 -6.53
N VAL A 115 -5.01 3.71 -5.61
CA VAL A 115 -4.44 4.24 -4.36
C VAL A 115 -3.37 5.31 -4.65
N GLU A 116 -2.49 5.09 -5.64
CA GLU A 116 -1.49 6.10 -6.02
C GLU A 116 -2.11 7.40 -6.54
N ARG A 117 -3.22 7.33 -7.29
CA ARG A 117 -3.94 8.53 -7.75
C ARG A 117 -4.58 9.25 -6.58
N ASP A 118 -5.20 8.52 -5.66
CA ASP A 118 -5.86 9.08 -4.48
C ASP A 118 -4.85 9.80 -3.57
N VAL A 119 -3.70 9.17 -3.32
CA VAL A 119 -2.60 9.78 -2.55
C VAL A 119 -2.08 11.05 -3.21
N ARG A 120 -1.90 11.05 -4.53
CA ARG A 120 -1.49 12.26 -5.28
C ARG A 120 -2.53 13.38 -5.16
N MET A 121 -3.80 13.05 -5.32
CA MET A 121 -4.90 14.02 -5.16
C MET A 121 -4.93 14.59 -3.74
N GLN A 122 -4.84 13.73 -2.72
CA GLN A 122 -4.82 14.14 -1.33
C GLN A 122 -3.63 15.06 -1.02
N THR A 123 -2.46 14.77 -1.60
CA THR A 123 -1.27 15.63 -1.48
C THR A 123 -1.52 17.02 -2.06
N VAL A 124 -2.17 17.12 -3.22
CA VAL A 124 -2.54 18.41 -3.83
C VAL A 124 -3.53 19.17 -2.94
N VAL A 125 -4.55 18.49 -2.42
CA VAL A 125 -5.55 19.09 -1.53
C VAL A 125 -4.90 19.64 -0.26
N PHE A 126 -4.06 18.87 0.41
CA PHE A 126 -3.37 19.33 1.62
C PHE A 126 -2.40 20.48 1.33
N ARG A 127 -1.67 20.43 0.23
CA ARG A 127 -0.81 21.54 -0.19
C ARG A 127 -1.62 22.81 -0.45
N SER A 128 -2.77 22.69 -1.11
CA SER A 128 -3.67 23.82 -1.35
C SER A 128 -4.16 24.43 -0.03
N LYS A 129 -4.62 23.60 0.90
CA LYS A 129 -5.08 24.04 2.23
C LYS A 129 -3.96 24.71 3.04
N ALA A 130 -2.76 24.15 3.02
CA ALA A 130 -1.60 24.74 3.70
C ALA A 130 -1.23 26.10 3.10
N ASN A 131 -1.30 26.24 1.77
CA ASN A 131 -1.07 27.53 1.11
C ASN A 131 -2.15 28.55 1.44
N GLU A 132 -3.42 28.14 1.53
CA GLU A 132 -4.53 29.00 1.91
C GLU A 132 -4.40 29.50 3.36
N GLN A 133 -4.08 28.61 4.29
CA GLN A 133 -3.78 28.98 5.68
C GLN A 133 -2.60 29.94 5.77
N ARG A 134 -1.53 29.68 5.01
CA ARG A 134 -0.37 30.58 4.94
C ARG A 134 -0.77 31.98 4.47
N ARG A 135 -1.56 32.10 3.41
CA ARG A 135 -2.06 33.39 2.91
C ARG A 135 -2.91 34.11 3.96
N SER A 136 -3.80 33.40 4.64
CA SER A 136 -4.62 33.97 5.73
C SER A 136 -3.75 34.50 6.87
N CYS A 137 -2.73 33.76 7.29
CA CYS A 137 -1.76 34.22 8.29
C CYS A 137 -0.96 35.45 7.82
N GLU A 138 -0.51 35.46 6.55
CA GLU A 138 0.19 36.60 5.95
C GLU A 138 -0.70 37.85 5.90
N GLU A 139 -1.98 37.71 5.56
CA GLU A 139 -2.95 38.82 5.58
C GLU A 139 -3.18 39.37 6.99
N LEU A 140 -3.35 38.49 7.98
CA LEU A 140 -3.49 38.90 9.39
C LEU A 140 -2.23 39.62 9.88
N ALA A 141 -1.04 39.11 9.56
CA ALA A 141 0.21 39.76 9.90
C ALA A 141 0.32 41.17 9.28
N GLN A 142 -0.06 41.33 8.01
CA GLN A 142 -0.10 42.64 7.36
C GLN A 142 -1.09 43.60 8.03
N ARG A 143 -2.29 43.12 8.40
CA ARG A 143 -3.28 43.94 9.12
C ARG A 143 -2.77 44.38 10.49
N LEU A 144 -2.08 43.52 11.23
CA LEU A 144 -1.47 43.86 12.52
C LEU A 144 -0.36 44.90 12.38
N VAL A 145 0.49 44.79 11.35
CA VAL A 145 1.53 45.79 11.05
C VAL A 145 0.88 47.15 10.75
N LYS A 146 -0.12 47.19 9.87
CA LYS A 146 -0.85 48.43 9.55
C LYS A 146 -1.52 49.03 10.79
N ALA A 147 -2.22 48.23 11.57
CA ALA A 147 -2.85 48.70 12.81
C ALA A 147 -1.82 49.25 13.81
N ARG A 148 -0.64 48.62 13.91
CA ARG A 148 0.46 49.13 14.74
C ARG A 148 1.00 50.47 14.23
N GLU A 149 1.15 50.65 12.93
CA GLU A 149 1.54 51.91 12.30
C GLU A 149 0.51 53.01 12.56
N GLU A 150 -0.78 52.70 12.43
CA GLU A 150 -1.89 53.62 12.73
C GLU A 150 -1.90 54.04 14.22
N VAL A 151 -1.73 53.09 15.15
CA VAL A 151 -1.61 53.38 16.58
C VAL A 151 -0.38 54.24 16.90
N ALA A 152 0.76 53.94 16.28
CA ALA A 152 1.97 54.74 16.46
C ALA A 152 1.80 56.17 15.91
N ALA A 153 1.07 56.35 14.81
CA ALA A 153 0.76 57.67 14.26
C ALA A 153 -0.20 58.48 15.16
N LEU A 154 -1.14 57.82 15.86
CA LEU A 154 -2.07 58.45 16.79
C LEU A 154 -1.45 58.74 18.17
N ALA A 155 -0.39 58.03 18.55
CA ALA A 155 0.34 58.22 19.78
C ALA A 155 1.14 59.53 19.76
N THR A 156 0.46 60.65 19.98
CA THR A 156 1.05 61.94 20.29
C THR A 156 1.65 61.93 21.72
N PRO A 157 2.70 62.73 22.02
CA PRO A 157 3.47 62.63 23.27
C PRO A 157 2.68 62.87 24.58
N ALA A 158 1.43 63.36 24.49
CA ALA A 158 0.56 63.56 25.65
C ALA A 158 -0.04 62.25 26.21
N GLN A 159 -0.12 61.17 25.44
CA GLN A 159 -0.71 59.89 25.88
C GLN A 159 0.26 58.92 26.57
N GLY A 160 1.58 59.14 26.45
CA GLY A 160 2.60 58.26 27.04
C GLY A 160 2.54 58.17 28.57
N GLN A 161 2.16 59.26 29.25
CA GLN A 161 2.06 59.31 30.71
C GLN A 161 0.88 58.48 31.25
N ASN A 162 -0.23 58.40 30.51
CA ASN A 162 -1.40 57.59 30.91
C ASN A 162 -1.14 56.09 30.75
N LEU A 163 -0.37 55.69 29.73
CA LEU A 163 0.04 54.30 29.50
C LEU A 163 1.04 53.82 30.56
N GLU A 164 1.99 54.66 30.94
CA GLU A 164 2.91 54.40 32.07
C GLU A 164 2.12 54.18 33.38
N HIS A 165 1.11 55.01 33.64
CA HIS A 165 0.27 54.88 34.83
C HIS A 165 -0.58 53.60 34.84
N LEU A 166 -1.17 53.23 33.69
CA LEU A 166 -1.89 51.96 33.53
C LEU A 166 -0.96 50.76 33.71
N ARG A 167 0.25 50.83 33.14
CA ARG A 167 1.26 49.77 33.26
C ARG A 167 1.71 49.58 34.71
N HIS A 168 1.89 50.66 35.47
CA HIS A 168 2.16 50.59 36.90
C HIS A 168 1.01 49.95 37.68
N ARG A 169 -0.25 50.30 37.37
CA ARG A 169 -1.43 49.73 38.02
C ARG A 169 -1.61 48.25 37.70
N LEU A 170 -1.32 47.83 36.47
CA LEU A 170 -1.34 46.42 36.05
C LEU A 170 -0.25 45.61 36.77
N MET A 171 0.98 46.13 36.83
CA MET A 171 2.06 45.52 37.62
C MET A 171 1.69 45.43 39.10
N GLN A 172 1.04 46.45 39.65
CA GLN A 172 0.57 46.44 41.04
C GLN A 172 -0.48 45.34 41.27
N ILE A 173 -1.43 45.14 40.35
CA ILE A 173 -2.45 44.07 40.42
C ILE A 173 -1.80 42.68 40.32
N LEU A 174 -0.81 42.51 39.43
CA LEU A 174 -0.09 41.25 39.28
C LEU A 174 0.83 40.95 40.47
N SER A 175 1.48 41.96 41.06
CA SER A 175 2.33 41.83 42.25
C SER A 175 1.54 41.68 43.55
N THR A 176 0.28 42.13 43.63
CA THR A 176 -0.55 41.96 44.84
C THR A 176 -1.24 40.59 44.92
N GLY A 177 -0.95 39.65 44.01
CA GLY A 177 -1.19 38.23 44.27
C GLY A 177 -2.65 37.88 44.56
N GLY A 178 -3.60 38.49 43.85
CA GLY A 178 -5.02 38.14 43.94
C GLY A 178 -5.30 36.85 43.18
N GLY A 179 -5.41 35.74 43.91
CA GLY A 179 -5.73 34.40 43.40
C GLY A 179 -7.05 34.34 42.63
N THR A 180 -7.01 34.66 41.34
CA THR A 180 -8.09 34.33 40.42
C THR A 180 -7.79 32.94 39.87
N GLY A 181 -8.51 31.95 40.41
CA GLY A 181 -8.56 30.57 39.91
C GLY A 181 -9.23 30.51 38.54
N TRP A 182 -8.76 31.31 37.58
CA TRP A 182 -9.25 31.38 36.21
C TRP A 182 -8.38 30.53 35.29
N THR A 183 -7.98 29.35 35.75
CA THR A 183 -7.59 28.29 34.83
C THR A 183 -8.87 27.59 34.40
N PRO A 184 -9.37 27.82 33.16
CA PRO A 184 -10.51 27.06 32.66
C PRO A 184 -10.12 25.58 32.67
N ARG A 185 -10.75 24.83 33.57
CA ARG A 185 -10.52 23.40 33.74
C ARG A 185 -11.23 22.70 32.58
N VAL A 186 -10.54 22.56 31.46
CA VAL A 186 -11.03 21.81 30.30
C VAL A 186 -11.20 20.36 30.76
N GLN A 187 -12.44 19.89 30.89
CA GLN A 187 -12.73 18.48 31.08
C GLN A 187 -12.53 17.77 29.74
N VAL A 188 -11.44 17.02 29.63
CA VAL A 188 -11.21 16.10 28.51
C VAL A 188 -11.84 14.77 28.88
N SER A 189 -12.99 14.48 28.29
CA SER A 189 -13.61 13.15 28.33
C SER A 189 -13.20 12.37 27.09
N ILE A 190 -12.52 11.24 27.31
CA ILE A 190 -12.16 10.29 26.25
C ILE A 190 -13.26 9.24 26.25
N SER A 191 -14.13 9.27 25.24
CA SER A 191 -15.11 8.21 24.99
C SER A 191 -14.56 7.27 23.93
N GLU A 192 -14.40 6.01 24.30
CA GLU A 192 -14.00 4.90 23.43
C GLU A 192 -15.27 4.32 22.80
N GLU A 193 -15.57 4.72 21.57
CA GLU A 193 -16.77 4.29 20.85
C GLU A 193 -16.36 3.25 19.80
N ARG A 194 -16.80 2.00 19.99
CA ARG A 194 -16.50 0.92 19.03
C ARG A 194 -17.38 1.10 17.80
N HIS A 195 -16.76 1.49 16.69
CA HIS A 195 -17.37 1.49 15.37
C HIS A 195 -16.60 0.54 14.47
N GLY A 196 -17.14 -0.67 14.31
CA GLY A 196 -16.63 -1.70 13.43
C GLY A 196 -17.71 -2.72 13.14
N ASP A 197 -17.89 -3.05 11.86
CA ASP A 197 -18.76 -4.13 11.41
C ASP A 197 -18.07 -5.46 11.78
N PRO A 198 -18.63 -6.30 12.68
CA PRO A 198 -17.92 -7.44 13.25
C PRO A 198 -17.54 -8.52 12.22
N SER A 199 -18.03 -8.40 10.97
CA SER A 199 -17.77 -9.35 9.89
C SER A 199 -16.46 -9.10 9.14
N ALA A 200 -15.78 -7.95 9.32
CA ALA A 200 -14.57 -7.62 8.56
C ALA A 200 -13.26 -8.03 9.25
N GLY A 201 -13.29 -8.47 10.51
CA GLY A 201 -12.09 -8.89 11.25
C GLY A 201 -11.06 -7.78 11.51
N ILE A 202 -11.43 -6.53 11.29
CA ILE A 202 -10.60 -5.34 11.53
C ILE A 202 -11.19 -4.61 12.74
N ASP A 203 -10.78 -5.02 13.94
CA ASP A 203 -11.06 -4.31 15.18
C ASP A 203 -9.95 -3.27 15.43
N GLU A 204 -10.04 -2.11 14.78
CA GLU A 204 -9.19 -0.97 15.15
C GLU A 204 -9.92 -0.05 16.13
N PRO A 205 -9.44 0.09 17.38
CA PRO A 205 -10.02 1.03 18.33
C PRO A 205 -9.67 2.46 17.92
N VAL A 206 -10.67 3.20 17.45
CA VAL A 206 -10.53 4.64 17.18
C VAL A 206 -10.93 5.40 18.44
N SER A 207 -9.98 6.12 19.05
CA SER A 207 -10.26 7.00 20.18
C SER A 207 -10.64 8.40 19.66
N PHE A 208 -11.78 8.90 20.13
CA PHE A 208 -12.23 10.25 19.81
C PHE A 208 -12.03 11.16 21.02
N VAL A 209 -11.30 12.26 20.82
CA VAL A 209 -11.16 13.31 21.82
C VAL A 209 -12.30 14.30 21.64
N LYS A 210 -13.33 14.22 22.47
CA LYS A 210 -14.41 15.21 22.51
C LYS A 210 -14.00 16.33 23.47
N LEU A 211 -13.69 17.50 22.90
CA LEU A 211 -13.54 18.73 23.68
C LEU A 211 -14.94 19.26 23.97
N SER A 212 -15.42 19.07 25.20
CA SER A 212 -16.70 19.63 25.64
C SER A 212 -16.51 21.11 25.96
N GLU A 213 -17.42 21.96 25.50
CA GLU A 213 -17.43 23.37 25.88
C GLU A 213 -17.62 23.50 27.39
N PRO A 214 -16.83 24.34 28.09
CA PRO A 214 -17.01 24.53 29.51
C PRO A 214 -18.38 25.13 29.77
N LEU A 215 -19.24 24.38 30.46
CA LEU A 215 -20.53 24.86 30.95
C LEU A 215 -20.25 26.11 31.78
N ALA A 216 -20.65 27.28 31.28
CA ALA A 216 -20.59 28.52 32.03
C ALA A 216 -21.39 28.29 33.32
N ALA A 217 -20.69 28.21 34.45
CA ALA A 217 -21.33 28.15 35.75
C ALA A 217 -22.16 29.42 35.91
N ALA A 218 -23.47 29.30 35.69
CA ALA A 218 -24.42 30.35 35.94
C ALA A 218 -24.68 30.39 37.45
N GLY A 219 -24.24 31.48 38.08
CA GLY A 219 -24.73 31.99 39.38
C GLY A 219 -24.43 31.14 40.60
#